data_AF-A0A1Q3D3H7-F1
#
_entry.id   AF-A0A1Q3D3H7-F1
#
_cell.length_a   1.000
_cell.length_b   1.000
_cell.length_c   1.000
_cell.angle_alpha   90.00
_cell.angle_beta   90.00
_cell.angle_gamma   90.00
#
_symmetry.space_group_name_H-M   'P 1'
#
loop_
_entity.id
_entity.type
_entity.pdbx_description
1 polymer ?
#
loop_
_entity_poly.entity_id
_entity_poly.type
_entity_poly.pdbx_seq_one_letter_code
_entity_poly.pdbx_strand_id
1 'polypeptide(L)'
;MDTHEKLEACERKKNDGNVLFKAGKFLRACKKYEKASYKVDFDHTFTDDEKSLANGFTLLCNLNNAASLFRRSQAYIETSELDKAQADIKRALILDPNNRYVPITHT
;
A
#
# COMPACT_ATOMS: atom_id res chain seq x y z
N MET A 1 -1.57 -12.54 22.72
CA MET A 1 -2.34 -11.50 22.01
C MET A 1 -3.32 -12.22 21.11
N ASP A 2 -4.59 -11.88 21.22
CA ASP A 2 -5.67 -12.53 20.49
C ASP A 2 -5.52 -12.25 18.98
N THR A 3 -5.65 -13.28 18.14
CA THR A 3 -5.52 -13.17 16.67
C THR A 3 -6.47 -12.10 16.11
N HIS A 4 -7.63 -11.93 16.75
CA HIS A 4 -8.63 -10.93 16.44
C HIS A 4 -8.11 -9.48 16.61
N GLU A 5 -7.37 -9.22 17.70
CA GLU A 5 -6.88 -7.88 18.04
C GLU A 5 -5.80 -7.41 17.06
N LYS A 6 -4.99 -8.36 16.56
CA LYS A 6 -3.98 -8.12 15.52
C LYS A 6 -4.63 -7.82 14.15
N LEU A 7 -5.71 -8.52 13.81
CA LEU A 7 -6.50 -8.30 12.59
C LEU A 7 -7.17 -6.92 12.59
N GLU A 8 -7.85 -6.57 13.67
CA GLU A 8 -8.45 -5.24 13.83
C GLU A 8 -7.41 -4.12 13.74
N ALA A 9 -6.22 -4.31 14.33
CA ALA A 9 -5.15 -3.32 14.23
C ALA A 9 -4.67 -3.10 12.78
N CYS A 10 -4.66 -4.15 11.95
CA CYS A 10 -4.34 -4.04 10.53
C CYS A 10 -5.46 -3.34 9.76
N GLU A 11 -6.71 -3.67 10.04
CA GLU A 11 -7.86 -3.03 9.41
C GLU A 11 -7.94 -1.53 9.74
N ARG A 12 -7.71 -1.16 11.00
CA ARG A 12 -7.62 0.24 11.42
C ARG A 12 -6.57 1.00 10.62
N LYS A 13 -5.37 0.42 10.41
CA LYS A 13 -4.31 1.05 9.61
C LYS A 13 -4.66 1.18 8.12
N LYS A 14 -5.34 0.19 7.54
CA LYS A 14 -5.89 0.29 6.18
C LYS A 14 -6.88 1.44 6.08
N ASN A 15 -7.80 1.53 7.04
CA ASN A 15 -8.85 2.55 7.05
C ASN A 15 -8.26 3.96 7.26
N ASP A 16 -7.25 4.12 8.11
CA ASP A 16 -6.46 5.37 8.22
C ASP A 16 -5.88 5.79 6.87
N GLY A 17 -5.29 4.83 6.14
CA GLY A 17 -4.77 5.04 4.79
C GLY A 17 -5.87 5.52 3.83
N ASN A 18 -7.05 4.91 3.88
CA ASN A 18 -8.20 5.25 3.04
C ASN A 18 -8.70 6.68 3.33
N VAL A 19 -8.75 7.08 4.60
CA VAL A 19 -9.13 8.45 4.99
C VAL A 19 -8.13 9.45 4.43
N LEU A 20 -6.83 9.17 4.56
CA LEU A 20 -5.77 10.04 4.00
C LEU A 20 -5.80 10.10 2.48
N PHE A 21 -6.10 8.98 1.82
CA PHE A 21 -6.25 8.91 0.37
C PHE A 21 -7.41 9.78 -0.11
N LYS A 22 -8.58 9.67 0.54
CA LYS A 22 -9.75 10.52 0.25
C LYS A 22 -9.47 12.00 0.52
N ALA A 23 -8.62 12.31 1.48
CA ALA A 23 -8.17 13.68 1.77
C ALA A 23 -7.07 14.20 0.82
N GLY A 24 -6.70 13.46 -0.23
CA GLY A 24 -5.63 13.84 -1.18
C GLY A 24 -4.21 13.76 -0.61
N LYS A 25 -4.03 13.25 0.62
CA LYS A 25 -2.73 13.16 1.29
C LYS A 25 -2.01 11.86 0.93
N PHE A 26 -1.76 11.64 -0.35
CA PHE A 26 -1.25 10.37 -0.89
C PHE A 26 0.08 9.93 -0.28
N LEU A 27 1.01 10.87 -0.02
CA LEU A 27 2.28 10.56 0.65
C LEU A 27 2.07 9.93 2.04
N ARG A 28 1.12 10.46 2.82
CA ARG A 28 0.81 9.94 4.15
C ARG A 28 0.05 8.63 4.07
N ALA A 29 -0.84 8.48 3.08
CA ALA A 29 -1.56 7.24 2.81
C ALA A 29 -0.58 6.09 2.50
N CYS A 30 0.37 6.29 1.57
CA CYS A 30 1.39 5.28 1.25
C CYS A 30 2.17 4.83 2.49
N LYS A 31 2.64 5.78 3.31
CA LYS A 31 3.37 5.47 4.56
C LYS A 31 2.54 4.65 5.54
N LYS A 32 1.21 4.83 5.57
CA LYS A 32 0.31 4.06 6.44
C LYS A 32 0.12 2.63 5.93
N TYR A 33 -0.07 2.45 4.63
CA TYR A 33 -0.17 1.12 4.03
C TYR A 33 1.13 0.32 4.15
N GLU A 34 2.28 0.95 3.93
CA GLU A 34 3.59 0.30 4.06
C GLU A 34 3.88 -0.13 5.51
N LYS A 35 3.44 0.66 6.49
CA LYS A 35 3.48 0.27 7.91
C LYS A 35 2.46 -0.81 8.30
N ALA A 36 1.44 -1.02 7.48
CA ALA A 36 0.47 -2.08 7.68
C ALA A 36 1.05 -3.41 7.18
N SER A 37 1.63 -3.44 5.97
CA SER A 37 2.30 -4.63 5.43
C SER A 37 3.50 -5.05 6.26
N TYR A 38 4.39 -4.11 6.62
CA TYR A 38 5.60 -4.41 7.41
C TYR A 38 5.31 -5.09 8.76
N LYS A 39 4.18 -4.75 9.40
CA LYS A 39 3.82 -5.31 10.70
C LYS A 39 3.44 -6.79 10.61
N VAL A 40 2.97 -7.25 9.45
CA VAL A 40 2.64 -8.65 9.22
C VAL A 40 3.90 -9.49 8.96
N ASP A 41 4.84 -8.97 8.17
CA ASP A 41 6.05 -9.70 7.77
C ASP A 41 7.06 -9.89 8.92
N PHE A 42 7.20 -8.91 9.82
CA PHE A 42 8.28 -8.88 10.83
C PHE A 42 7.87 -9.32 12.24
N ASP A 43 6.59 -9.56 12.50
CA ASP A 43 6.13 -9.92 13.83
C ASP A 43 6.23 -11.44 14.02
N HIS A 44 7.32 -11.89 14.65
CA HIS A 44 7.58 -13.31 14.96
C HIS A 44 6.55 -13.95 15.89
N THR A 45 5.60 -13.16 16.42
CA THR A 45 4.50 -13.68 17.25
C THR A 45 3.33 -14.22 16.45
N PHE A 46 3.36 -14.12 15.11
CA PHE A 46 2.37 -14.78 14.25
C PHE A 46 2.76 -16.23 13.98
N THR A 47 1.81 -17.15 14.18
CA THR A 47 1.96 -18.53 13.71
C THR A 47 1.85 -18.59 12.18
N ASP A 48 2.30 -19.68 11.56
CA ASP A 48 2.22 -19.83 10.10
C ASP A 48 0.78 -19.77 9.56
N ASP A 49 -0.19 -20.29 10.32
CA ASP A 49 -1.61 -20.20 9.99
C ASP A 49 -2.12 -18.74 10.01
N GLU A 50 -1.69 -17.95 11.00
CA GLU A 50 -2.06 -16.54 11.10
C GLU A 50 -1.37 -15.69 10.01
N LYS A 51 -0.13 -16.02 9.63
CA LYS A 51 0.56 -15.38 8.50
C LYS A 51 -0.16 -15.64 7.18
N SER A 52 -0.64 -16.88 6.98
CA SER A 52 -1.44 -17.23 5.80
C SER A 52 -2.70 -16.37 5.68
N LEU A 53 -3.43 -16.17 6.78
CA LEU A 53 -4.59 -15.26 6.83
C LEU A 53 -4.18 -13.80 6.61
N ALA A 54 -3.06 -13.38 7.20
CA ALA A 54 -2.56 -12.02 7.11
C ALA A 54 -2.04 -11.69 5.69
N ASN A 55 -1.62 -12.69 4.90
CA ASN A 55 -1.21 -12.50 3.49
C ASN A 55 -2.33 -11.88 2.65
N GLY A 56 -3.59 -12.28 2.86
CA GLY A 56 -4.75 -11.68 2.18
C GLY A 56 -4.91 -10.19 2.53
N PHE A 57 -4.68 -9.82 3.79
CA PHE A 57 -4.71 -8.43 4.24
C PHE A 57 -3.52 -7.63 3.70
N THR A 58 -2.32 -8.21 3.69
CA THR A 58 -1.12 -7.61 3.11
C THR A 58 -1.32 -7.30 1.63
N LEU A 59 -1.92 -8.24 0.89
CA LEU A 59 -2.27 -8.03 -0.52
C LEU A 59 -3.21 -6.83 -0.69
N LEU A 60 -4.29 -6.75 0.09
CA LEU A 60 -5.21 -5.61 0.03
C LEU A 60 -4.52 -4.27 0.38
N CYS A 61 -3.62 -4.26 1.36
CA CYS A 61 -2.83 -3.08 1.69
C CYS A 61 -1.89 -2.68 0.55
N ASN A 62 -1.26 -3.66 -0.11
CA ASN A 62 -0.38 -3.43 -1.25
C ASN A 62 -1.15 -2.85 -2.45
N LEU A 63 -2.34 -3.39 -2.77
CA LEU A 63 -3.22 -2.86 -3.83
C LEU A 63 -3.62 -1.40 -3.55
N ASN A 64 -4.06 -1.10 -2.33
CA ASN A 64 -4.41 0.28 -1.94
C ASN A 64 -3.19 1.22 -1.95
N ASN A 65 -2.02 0.71 -1.58
CA ASN A 65 -0.77 1.46 -1.67
C ASN A 65 -0.41 1.75 -3.12
N ALA A 66 -0.55 0.77 -4.03
CA ALA A 66 -0.30 0.94 -5.45
C ALA A 66 -1.20 2.02 -6.06
N ALA A 67 -2.49 2.03 -5.72
CA ALA A 67 -3.42 3.09 -6.13
C ALA A 67 -3.01 4.47 -5.56
N SER A 68 -2.51 4.51 -4.33
CA SER A 68 -2.02 5.74 -3.69
C SER A 68 -0.75 6.28 -4.34
N LEU A 69 0.18 5.40 -4.67
CA LEU A 69 1.41 5.75 -5.41
C LEU A 69 1.08 6.29 -6.79
N PHE A 70 0.14 5.68 -7.51
CA PHE A 70 -0.31 6.18 -8.80
C PHE A 70 -0.92 7.58 -8.71
N ARG A 71 -1.81 7.82 -7.74
CA ARG A 71 -2.36 9.18 -7.55
C ARG A 71 -1.26 10.19 -7.18
N ARG A 72 -0.27 9.77 -6.38
CA ARG A 72 0.87 10.62 -6.02
C ARG A 72 1.76 10.93 -7.22
N SER A 73 1.98 9.95 -8.11
CA SER A 73 2.75 10.16 -9.33
C SER A 73 2.05 11.13 -10.28
N GLN A 74 0.72 11.08 -10.38
CA GLN A 74 -0.05 12.06 -11.15
C GLN A 74 0.18 13.49 -10.64
N ALA A 75 0.11 13.70 -9.31
CA ALA A 75 0.41 15.00 -8.72
C ALA A 75 1.86 15.45 -8.98
N TYR A 76 2.83 14.54 -8.95
CA TYR A 76 4.22 14.86 -9.28
C TYR A 76 4.42 15.21 -10.77
N ILE A 77 3.66 14.59 -11.68
CA ILE A 77 3.68 14.94 -13.11
C ILE A 77 3.19 16.39 -13.29
N GLU A 78 2.12 16.78 -12.60
CA GLU A 78 1.61 18.16 -12.64
C GLU A 78 2.63 19.17 -12.13
N THR A 79 3.43 18.80 -11.12
CA THR A 79 4.52 19.64 -10.59
C THR A 79 5.85 19.48 -11.32
N SER A 80 5.89 18.76 -12.45
CA SER A 80 7.10 18.47 -13.24
C SER A 80 8.21 17.72 -12.46
N GLU A 81 7.87 17.04 -11.37
CA GLU A 81 8.79 16.18 -10.60
C GLU A 81 8.80 14.74 -11.15
N LEU A 82 9.23 14.60 -12.41
CA LEU A 82 9.11 13.35 -13.17
C LEU A 82 9.87 12.17 -12.54
N ASP A 83 11.03 12.40 -11.94
CA ASP A 83 11.82 11.35 -11.27
C ASP A 83 11.05 10.71 -10.11
N LYS A 84 10.36 11.54 -9.31
CA LYS A 84 9.53 11.07 -8.19
C LYS A 84 8.30 10.34 -8.71
N ALA A 85 7.67 10.84 -9.77
CA ALA A 85 6.56 10.18 -10.41
C ALA A 85 6.95 8.79 -10.94
N GLN A 86 8.10 8.68 -11.60
CA GLN A 86 8.59 7.42 -12.13
C GLN A 86 8.93 6.42 -11.02
N ALA A 87 9.53 6.87 -9.93
CA ALA A 87 9.79 6.03 -8.75
C ALA A 87 8.49 5.47 -8.16
N ASP A 88 7.45 6.30 -8.06
CA ASP A 88 6.15 5.91 -7.54
C ASP A 88 5.43 4.91 -8.46
N ILE A 89 5.48 5.12 -9.77
CA ILE A 89 4.90 4.21 -10.76
C ILE A 89 5.60 2.84 -10.72
N LYS A 90 6.94 2.83 -10.71
CA LYS A 90 7.72 1.59 -10.58
C LYS A 90 7.34 0.81 -9.32
N ARG A 91 7.20 1.52 -8.20
CA ARG A 91 6.82 0.88 -6.93
C ARG A 91 5.37 0.40 -6.94
N ALA A 92 4.46 1.13 -7.58
CA ALA A 92 3.07 0.70 -7.76
C ALA A 92 2.98 -0.60 -8.56
N LEU A 93 3.77 -0.76 -9.62
CA LEU A 93 3.83 -1.98 -10.43
C LEU A 93 4.47 -3.16 -9.69
N ILE A 94 5.43 -2.93 -8.80
CA ILE A 94 6.00 -3.99 -7.95
C ILE A 94 4.94 -4.53 -6.98
N LEU A 95 4.10 -3.65 -6.43
CA LEU A 95 3.04 -4.03 -5.48
C LEU A 95 1.81 -4.63 -6.16
N ASP A 96 1.51 -4.17 -7.38
CA ASP A 96 0.43 -4.67 -8.22
C ASP A 96 0.88 -4.67 -9.69
N PRO A 97 1.44 -5.79 -10.18
CA PRO A 97 1.88 -5.91 -11.56
C PRO A 97 0.75 -5.76 -12.59
N ASN A 98 -0.50 -6.02 -12.17
CA ASN A 98 -1.70 -5.92 -13.00
C ASN A 98 -2.46 -4.62 -12.75
N ASN A 99 -1.81 -3.61 -12.16
CA ASN A 99 -2.46 -2.37 -11.80
C ASN A 99 -3.02 -1.67 -13.05
N ARG A 100 -4.35 -1.73 -13.20
CA ARG A 100 -5.08 -1.17 -14.34
C ARG A 100 -4.91 0.35 -14.50
N TYR A 101 -4.44 1.03 -13.46
CA TYR A 101 -4.21 2.48 -13.50
C TYR A 101 -2.85 2.83 -14.13
N VAL A 102 -1.87 1.93 -14.06
CA VAL A 102 -0.55 2.13 -14.69
C VAL A 102 -0.55 1.41 -16.03
N PRO A 103 -0.59 2.11 -17.17
CA PRO A 103 -0.39 1.46 -18.45
C PRO A 103 0.99 0.78 -18.45
N ILE A 104 1.04 -0.52 -18.74
CA ILE A 104 2.28 -1.27 -18.86
C ILE A 104 3.04 -0.67 -20.03
N THR A 105 3.96 0.25 -19.77
CA THR A 105 4.88 0.74 -20.78
C THR A 105 5.92 -0.35 -20.99
N HIS A 106 5.62 -1.29 -21.88
CA HIS A 106 6.64 -2.09 -22.53
C HIS A 106 7.45 -1.13 -23.41
N THR A 107 8.61 -0.72 -22.93
CA THR A 107 9.70 -0.17 -23.75
C THR A 107 10.80 -1.19 -23.81
#